data_AF-A0ABD2MM02-F1
#
_entry.id   AF-A0ABD2MM02-F1
#
_cell.length_a   1.000
_cell.length_b   1.000
_cell.length_c   1.000
_cell.angle_alpha   90.00
_cell.angle_beta   90.00
_cell.angle_gamma   90.00
#
_symmetry.space_group_name_H-M   'P 1'
#
loop_
_entity.id
_entity.type
_entity.pdbx_description
1 polymer ?
#
loop_
_entity_poly.entity_id
_entity_poly.type
_entity_poly.pdbx_seq_one_letter_code
_entity_poly.pdbx_strand_id
1 'polypeptide(L)'
;MEDQQELEEYIVHESDHDSVSEQNADKTSEKDDSPLISDKYFMSKKHDIKWKMEGPVPNVRTHAQDIIKLLHGPKNGAKYAKTEIECINLMIFNEIVRTITACTNIYVSQIRENYQRKQDIRDTDKF
;
A
#
# COMPACT_ATOMS: atom_id res chain seq x y z
N MET A 1 33.41 24.37 -29.19
CA MET A 1 32.48 23.31 -29.61
C MET A 1 31.74 22.95 -28.35
N GLU A 2 30.54 23.49 -28.21
CA GLU A 2 29.72 23.44 -27.01
C GLU A 2 28.98 22.09 -26.99
N ASP A 3 29.23 21.27 -25.98
CA ASP A 3 28.43 20.07 -25.71
C ASP A 3 27.25 20.49 -24.84
N GLN A 4 26.07 20.53 -25.45
CA GLN A 4 24.79 20.84 -24.82
C GLN A 4 24.37 19.66 -23.93
N GLN A 5 24.21 19.91 -22.63
CA GLN A 5 23.54 18.99 -21.71
C GLN A 5 22.03 19.09 -21.94
N GLU A 6 21.45 18.05 -22.53
CA GLU A 6 20.00 17.89 -22.68
C GLU A 6 19.41 17.51 -21.32
N LEU A 7 18.79 18.48 -20.66
CA LEU A 7 18.11 18.31 -19.37
C LEU A 7 16.67 17.84 -19.65
N GLU A 8 16.41 16.54 -19.53
CA GLU A 8 15.05 16.01 -19.59
C GLU A 8 14.27 16.47 -18.35
N GLU A 9 13.36 17.43 -18.53
CA GLU A 9 12.53 18.00 -17.49
C GLU A 9 11.42 17.00 -17.09
N TYR A 10 11.48 16.49 -15.87
CA TYR A 10 10.49 15.56 -15.30
C TYR A 10 9.18 16.30 -14.98
N ILE A 11 8.21 16.25 -15.90
CA ILE A 11 6.89 16.84 -15.70
C ILE A 11 6.10 15.98 -14.70
N VAL A 12 5.97 16.47 -13.46
CA VAL A 12 5.04 15.94 -12.46
C VAL A 12 3.64 16.42 -12.83
N HIS A 13 2.77 15.49 -13.24
CA HIS A 13 1.33 15.77 -13.30
C HIS A 13 0.76 15.76 -11.87
N GLU A 14 0.71 16.94 -11.25
CA GLU A 14 -0.12 17.15 -10.05
C GLU A 14 -1.60 17.08 -10.47
N SER A 15 -2.35 16.26 -9.76
CA SER A 15 -3.78 16.05 -9.98
C SER A 15 -4.54 16.82 -8.91
N ASP A 16 -5.23 17.90 -9.30
CA ASP A 16 -6.05 18.75 -8.43
C ASP A 16 -7.39 18.08 -8.05
N HIS A 17 -7.35 16.84 -7.59
CA HIS A 17 -8.54 16.20 -7.04
C HIS A 17 -8.75 16.67 -5.59
N ASP A 18 -9.33 17.86 -5.45
CA ASP A 18 -10.03 18.25 -4.23
C ASP A 18 -11.24 17.34 -4.05
N SER A 19 -11.04 16.23 -3.35
CA SER A 19 -12.13 15.36 -2.89
C SER A 19 -12.83 16.01 -1.69
N VAL A 20 -13.42 17.18 -1.91
CA VAL A 20 -14.30 17.86 -0.95
C VAL A 20 -15.75 17.44 -1.22
N SER A 21 -16.06 16.16 -1.00
CA SER A 21 -17.44 15.68 -0.98
C SER A 21 -17.83 15.18 0.40
N GLU A 22 -17.69 16.05 1.40
CA GLU A 22 -18.39 15.92 2.68
C GLU A 22 -19.25 17.16 2.90
N GLN A 23 -20.22 17.39 2.01
CA GLN A 23 -21.23 18.41 2.24
C GLN A 23 -22.25 17.85 3.25
N ASN A 24 -22.02 18.10 4.54
CA ASN A 24 -23.06 17.95 5.56
C ASN A 24 -24.13 19.03 5.30
N ALA A 25 -25.23 18.63 4.67
CA ALA A 25 -26.40 19.49 4.54
C ALA A 25 -27.08 19.62 5.91
N ASP A 26 -26.57 20.52 6.74
CA ASP A 26 -27.27 20.97 7.93
C ASP A 26 -28.53 21.73 7.48
N LYS A 27 -29.67 21.05 7.55
CA LYS A 27 -30.97 21.66 7.25
C LYS A 27 -31.59 22.12 8.57
N THR A 28 -31.21 23.33 8.99
CA THR A 28 -32.07 24.13 9.87
C THR A 28 -33.35 24.46 9.10
N SER A 29 -34.42 23.72 9.36
CA SER A 29 -35.78 24.10 8.98
C SER A 29 -36.60 24.30 10.24
N GLU A 30 -37.15 25.51 10.36
CA GLU A 30 -38.05 25.93 11.41
C GLU A 30 -39.38 25.14 11.38
N LYS A 31 -40.06 25.20 12.52
CA LYS A 31 -41.13 24.32 13.05
C LYS A 31 -42.34 24.09 12.15
N ASP A 32 -42.90 22.88 12.22
CA ASP A 32 -44.35 22.67 12.12
C ASP A 32 -44.79 21.47 13.00
N ASP A 33 -45.83 21.68 13.81
CA ASP A 33 -46.36 20.75 14.82
C ASP A 33 -47.25 19.67 14.18
N SER A 34 -46.82 18.41 14.11
CA SER A 34 -47.70 17.21 14.05
C SER A 34 -46.89 15.90 14.18
N PRO A 35 -47.50 14.78 14.62
CA PRO A 35 -46.80 13.78 15.41
C PRO A 35 -46.09 12.71 14.57
N LEU A 36 -44.95 12.27 15.11
CA LEU A 36 -44.16 11.10 14.74
C LEU A 36 -43.36 11.25 13.43
N ILE A 37 -42.04 11.15 13.61
CA ILE A 37 -41.00 10.97 12.59
C ILE A 37 -41.48 9.95 11.56
N SER A 38 -42.00 10.45 10.44
CA SER A 38 -42.27 9.63 9.27
C SER A 38 -40.92 9.34 8.64
N ASP A 39 -40.29 8.22 9.01
CA ASP A 39 -39.14 7.68 8.29
C ASP A 39 -39.49 7.66 6.78
N LYS A 40 -38.85 8.53 6.00
CA LYS A 40 -39.10 8.62 4.56
C LYS A 40 -38.43 7.43 3.88
N TYR A 41 -39.18 6.67 3.08
CA TYR A 41 -38.67 5.51 2.34
C TYR A 41 -39.00 5.61 0.85
N PHE A 42 -38.09 5.15 0.00
CA PHE A 42 -38.38 4.85 -1.40
C PHE A 42 -38.75 3.39 -1.55
N MET A 43 -39.80 3.12 -2.32
CA MET A 43 -40.28 1.77 -2.60
C MET A 43 -39.83 1.33 -3.99
N SER A 44 -39.36 0.09 -4.11
CA SER A 44 -39.19 -0.56 -5.41
C SER A 44 -40.54 -0.68 -6.13
N LYS A 45 -40.53 -0.68 -7.47
CA LYS A 45 -41.74 -0.81 -8.30
C LYS A 45 -42.54 -2.10 -8.01
N LYS A 46 -41.87 -3.15 -7.53
CA LYS A 46 -42.50 -4.42 -7.11
C LYS A 46 -42.89 -4.44 -5.62
N HIS A 47 -42.65 -3.36 -4.88
CA HIS A 47 -42.88 -3.21 -3.45
C HIS A 47 -42.07 -4.16 -2.53
N ASP A 48 -41.16 -4.94 -3.09
CA ASP A 48 -40.38 -5.95 -2.34
C ASP A 48 -39.20 -5.36 -1.55
N ILE A 49 -38.70 -4.19 -1.94
CA ILE A 49 -37.51 -3.56 -1.35
C ILE A 49 -37.84 -2.12 -0.95
N LYS A 50 -37.50 -1.77 0.29
CA LYS A 50 -37.61 -0.42 0.84
C LYS A 50 -36.23 0.16 1.06
N TRP A 51 -35.99 1.36 0.56
CA TRP A 51 -34.76 2.12 0.79
C TRP A 51 -35.05 3.26 1.75
N LYS A 52 -34.32 3.35 2.85
CA LYS A 52 -34.44 4.51 3.75
C LYS A 52 -33.87 5.74 3.05
N MET A 53 -34.63 6.83 3.02
CA MET A 53 -34.23 8.09 2.39
C MET A 53 -33.19 8.83 3.22
N GLU A 54 -33.25 8.66 4.55
CA GLU A 54 -32.31 9.25 5.49
C GLU A 54 -31.15 8.29 5.78
N GLY A 55 -29.95 8.85 5.94
CA GLY A 55 -28.77 8.09 6.35
C GLY A 55 -28.96 7.42 7.72
N PRO A 56 -28.16 6.40 8.03
CA PRO A 56 -28.19 5.78 9.36
C PRO A 56 -27.92 6.83 10.45
N VAL A 57 -28.56 6.67 11.60
CA VAL A 57 -28.38 7.57 12.75
C VAL A 57 -26.88 7.62 13.10
N PRO A 58 -26.24 8.79 13.20
CA PRO A 58 -24.79 8.89 13.32
C PRO A 58 -24.24 8.45 14.68
N ASN A 59 -25.10 8.28 15.70
CA ASN A 59 -24.68 8.09 17.08
C ASN A 59 -24.90 6.66 17.61
N VAL A 60 -24.66 5.64 16.77
CA VAL A 60 -24.72 4.24 17.19
C VAL A 60 -23.30 3.72 17.41
N ARG A 61 -23.06 3.11 18.58
CA ARG A 61 -21.80 2.42 18.86
C ARG A 61 -21.61 1.29 17.85
N THR A 62 -20.56 1.35 17.03
CA THR A 62 -20.13 0.24 16.16
C THR A 62 -19.80 -0.98 17.03
N HIS A 63 -20.30 -2.16 16.66
CA HIS A 63 -20.03 -3.37 17.43
C HIS A 63 -18.52 -3.69 17.36
N ALA A 64 -17.95 -4.22 18.45
CA ALA A 64 -16.52 -4.48 18.53
C ALA A 64 -15.99 -5.49 17.49
N GLN A 65 -16.90 -6.27 16.88
CA GLN A 65 -16.60 -7.20 15.79
C GLN A 65 -16.49 -6.52 14.42
N ASP A 66 -17.13 -5.35 14.24
CA ASP A 66 -17.16 -4.62 12.97
C ASP A 66 -15.98 -3.65 12.85
N ILE A 67 -15.23 -3.47 13.93
CA ILE A 67 -13.99 -2.69 13.96
C ILE A 67 -12.88 -3.53 13.31
N ILE A 68 -12.40 -3.09 12.15
CA ILE A 68 -11.22 -3.69 11.50
C ILE A 68 -9.99 -3.47 12.39
N LYS A 69 -9.48 -4.55 12.99
CA LYS A 69 -8.29 -4.53 13.85
C LYS A 69 -6.98 -4.80 13.11
N LEU A 70 -7.06 -5.08 11.80
CA LEU A 70 -5.88 -5.33 10.99
C LEU A 70 -5.22 -3.99 10.65
N LEU A 71 -4.17 -3.65 11.39
CA LEU A 71 -3.34 -2.51 11.03
C LEU A 71 -2.46 -2.87 9.83
N HIS A 72 -2.61 -2.07 8.79
CA HIS A 72 -1.75 -2.01 7.61
C HIS A 72 -0.41 -1.41 8.04
N GLY A 73 0.69 -2.08 7.74
CA GLY A 73 2.04 -1.59 8.06
C GLY A 73 3.06 -2.69 8.37
N PRO A 74 4.34 -2.30 8.56
CA PRO A 74 5.41 -3.23 8.90
C PRO A 74 5.15 -3.89 10.25
N LYS A 75 5.24 -5.22 10.27
CA LYS A 75 4.96 -6.05 11.45
C LYS A 75 6.25 -6.52 12.10
N ASN A 76 6.19 -6.80 13.42
CA ASN A 76 7.25 -7.45 14.18
C ASN A 76 8.61 -6.73 14.04
N GLY A 77 9.68 -7.48 13.75
CA GLY A 77 11.04 -6.98 13.58
C GLY A 77 11.17 -5.88 12.53
N ALA A 78 10.31 -5.89 11.49
CA ALA A 78 10.34 -4.88 10.44
C ALA A 78 9.95 -3.47 10.92
N LYS A 79 9.26 -3.36 12.07
CA LYS A 79 8.95 -2.06 12.69
C LYS A 79 10.19 -1.33 13.21
N TYR A 80 11.26 -2.08 13.51
CA TYR A 80 12.46 -1.52 14.15
C TYR A 80 13.59 -1.24 13.18
N ALA A 81 13.47 -1.66 11.90
CA ALA A 81 14.45 -1.33 10.87
C ALA A 81 14.37 0.18 10.56
N LYS A 82 15.47 0.89 10.78
CA LYS A 82 15.57 2.35 10.56
C LYS A 82 16.41 2.69 9.35
N THR A 83 17.29 1.79 8.95
CA THR A 83 18.19 1.99 7.82
C THR A 83 17.74 1.18 6.62
N GLU A 84 18.10 1.65 5.43
CA GLU A 84 17.80 1.00 4.16
C GLU A 84 18.42 -0.40 4.10
N ILE A 85 19.62 -0.56 4.67
CA ILE A 85 20.33 -1.84 4.74
C ILE A 85 19.58 -2.84 5.62
N GLU A 86 19.08 -2.42 6.79
CA GLU A 86 18.26 -3.29 7.65
C GLU A 86 16.98 -3.75 6.95
N CYS A 87 16.32 -2.84 6.22
CA CYS A 87 15.14 -3.18 5.42
C CYS A 87 15.45 -4.22 4.33
N ILE A 88 16.59 -4.09 3.65
CA ILE A 88 17.04 -5.06 2.64
C ILE A 88 17.34 -6.42 3.29
N ASN A 89 18.00 -6.44 4.44
CA ASN A 89 18.34 -7.67 5.17
C ASN A 89 17.09 -8.42 5.67
N LEU A 90 15.95 -7.74 5.85
CA LEU A 90 14.67 -8.39 6.15
C LEU A 90 14.07 -9.10 4.94
N MET A 91 14.41 -8.68 3.72
CA MET A 91 13.96 -9.30 2.47
C MET A 91 14.93 -10.39 2.00
N ILE A 92 16.23 -10.15 2.17
CA ILE A 92 17.31 -11.02 1.68
C ILE A 92 17.94 -11.73 2.88
N PHE A 93 17.50 -12.96 3.12
CA PHE A 93 18.05 -13.79 4.18
C PHE A 93 19.46 -14.30 3.83
N ASN A 94 20.29 -14.47 4.86
CA ASN A 94 21.63 -15.03 4.72
C ASN A 94 21.65 -16.40 4.03
N GLU A 95 20.58 -17.20 4.18
CA GLU A 95 20.46 -18.49 3.50
C GLU A 95 20.35 -18.35 1.98
N ILE A 96 19.65 -17.31 1.51
CA ILE A 96 19.53 -17.00 0.08
C ILE A 96 20.91 -16.63 -0.46
N VAL A 97 21.64 -15.75 0.23
CA VAL A 97 23.00 -15.34 -0.16
C VAL A 97 23.95 -16.54 -0.17
N ARG A 98 23.87 -17.42 0.83
CA ARG A 98 24.66 -18.66 0.90
C ARG A 98 24.34 -19.61 -0.26
N THR A 99 23.07 -19.71 -0.64
CA THR A 99 22.65 -20.56 -1.76
C THR A 99 23.16 -20.00 -3.09
N ILE A 100 23.04 -18.69 -3.30
CA ILE A 100 23.56 -18.02 -4.49
C ILE A 100 25.07 -18.22 -4.60
N THR A 101 25.82 -17.92 -3.53
CA THR A 101 27.29 -18.09 -3.53
C THR A 101 27.71 -19.54 -3.78
N ALA A 102 27.01 -20.52 -3.19
CA ALA A 102 27.29 -21.94 -3.44
C ALA A 102 27.05 -22.32 -4.90
N CYS A 103 25.90 -21.96 -5.47
CA CYS A 103 25.57 -22.23 -6.88
C CYS A 103 26.54 -21.53 -7.83
N THR A 104 26.89 -20.27 -7.56
CA THR A 104 27.86 -19.51 -8.36
C THR A 104 29.23 -20.15 -8.31
N ASN A 105 29.69 -20.62 -7.15
CA ASN A 105 31.00 -21.28 -7.03
C ASN A 105 31.06 -22.63 -7.74
N ILE A 106 29.95 -23.37 -7.79
CA ILE A 106 29.83 -24.58 -8.62
C ILE A 106 30.03 -24.21 -10.09
N TYR A 107 29.35 -23.16 -10.57
CA TYR A 107 29.49 -22.70 -11.96
C TYR A 107 30.90 -22.19 -12.26
N VAL A 108 31.48 -21.36 -11.39
CA VAL A 108 32.86 -20.87 -11.47
C VAL A 108 33.85 -22.03 -11.61
N SER A 109 33.65 -23.11 -10.86
CA SER A 109 34.49 -24.31 -10.95
C SER A 109 34.45 -24.96 -12.34
N GLN A 110 33.30 -24.93 -13.02
CA GLN A 110 33.13 -25.50 -14.36
C GLN A 110 33.83 -24.68 -15.45
N ILE A 111 33.79 -23.35 -15.35
CA ILE A 111 34.35 -22.46 -16.36
C ILE A 111 35.81 -22.08 -16.07
N ARG A 112 36.38 -22.48 -14.93
CA ARG A 112 37.74 -22.12 -14.48
C ARG A 112 38.83 -22.47 -15.50
N GLU A 113 38.68 -23.56 -16.23
CA GLU A 113 39.65 -24.00 -17.25
C GLU A 113 39.72 -23.07 -18.48
N ASN A 114 38.67 -22.28 -18.72
CA ASN A 114 38.62 -21.34 -19.84
C ASN A 114 39.49 -20.08 -19.61
N TYR A 115 39.98 -19.87 -18.40
CA TYR A 115 40.74 -18.67 -18.02
C TYR A 115 42.20 -19.00 -17.79
N GLN A 116 43.10 -18.23 -18.42
CA GLN A 116 44.55 -18.39 -18.25
C GLN A 116 45.05 -17.86 -16.91
N ARG A 117 44.40 -16.81 -16.37
CA ARG A 117 44.78 -16.17 -15.12
C ARG A 117 43.79 -16.53 -14.02
N LYS A 118 44.30 -17.08 -12.91
CA LYS A 118 43.49 -17.38 -11.71
C LYS A 118 42.82 -16.15 -11.08
N GLN A 119 43.32 -14.95 -11.37
CA GLN A 119 42.73 -13.72 -10.83
C GLN A 119 41.43 -13.33 -11.53
N ASP A 120 41.27 -13.72 -12.79
CA ASP A 120 40.08 -13.40 -13.59
C ASP A 120 38.87 -14.24 -13.17
N ILE A 121 39.13 -15.36 -12.46
CA ILE A 121 38.11 -16.28 -11.99
C ILE A 121 38.36 -16.73 -10.55
N ARG A 122 37.98 -15.88 -9.61
CA ARG A 122 38.00 -16.17 -8.17
C ARG A 122 36.67 -16.71 -7.70
N ASP A 123 36.73 -17.50 -6.65
CA ASP A 123 35.52 -17.96 -5.97
C ASP A 123 34.84 -16.78 -5.27
N THR A 124 33.51 -16.81 -5.24
CA THR A 124 32.68 -15.81 -4.57
C THR A 124 32.71 -16.09 -3.08
N ASP A 125 33.08 -15.08 -2.29
CA ASP A 125 33.18 -15.19 -0.84
C ASP A 125 31.80 -15.02 -0.17
N LYS A 126 31.70 -15.50 1.06
CA LYS A 126 30.57 -15.28 1.95
C LYS A 126 30.80 -13.92 2.64
N PHE A 127 29.76 -13.09 2.66
CA PHE A 127 29.74 -11.90 3.52
C PHE A 127 29.82 -12.29 5.01
#